data_AF-A0A2G9MB45-F1
#
_entry.id   AF-A0A2G9MB45-F1
#
_cell.length_a   1.000
_cell.length_b   1.000
_cell.length_c   1.000
_cell.angle_alpha   90.00
_cell.angle_beta   90.00
_cell.angle_gamma   90.00
#
_symmetry.space_group_name_H-M   'P 1'
#
loop_
_entity.id
_entity.type
_entity.pdbx_description
1 polymer ?
#
loop_
_entity_poly.entity_id
_entity_poly.type
_entity_poly.pdbx_seq_one_letter_code
_entity_poly.pdbx_strand_id
1 'polypeptide(L)'
;MNKTTLLIFVFIFVLGSSVMGAFPLPTDEPCRWDGSVTLDGSPATSVTVEGYVNNVQQKTYTVGSNSLYTMTLGGSTDDDVTFKVCGVTAETDTFEAYDTRMLDVSVTKQADGVACSCAVVCSSGTCTDGSCGTPAPDPAPTGGTGGGGNGGGGGGSSSGFINSTAAGTSSGTGGTTGTTNTGTPRVNPNGAPIIRDVFNAEDQGPLFSEGQAGGTTTDSTGTPLTGAAVVNFITQNPVRNGFVALLVLAGIVGVIVVARRQK
;
A
#
# COMPACT_ATOMS: atom_id res chain seq x y z
N MET A 1 -42.87 21.37 43.48
CA MET A 1 -42.38 21.38 42.08
C MET A 1 -43.45 22.03 41.22
N ASN A 2 -43.17 23.20 40.65
CA ASN A 2 -44.19 23.98 39.93
C ASN A 2 -44.59 23.26 38.64
N LYS A 3 -45.89 23.28 38.30
CA LYS A 3 -46.43 22.65 37.07
C LYS A 3 -45.68 23.08 35.80
N THR A 4 -45.14 24.30 35.78
CA THR A 4 -44.32 24.84 34.69
C THR A 4 -42.96 24.14 34.54
N THR A 5 -42.34 23.71 35.65
CA THR A 5 -41.04 23.01 35.63
C THR A 5 -41.17 21.57 35.14
N LEU A 6 -42.27 20.89 35.44
CA LEU A 6 -42.55 19.53 34.95
C LEU A 6 -42.79 19.51 33.43
N LEU A 7 -43.53 20.49 32.89
CA LEU A 7 -43.81 20.59 31.45
C LEU A 7 -42.54 20.85 30.62
N ILE A 8 -41.60 21.65 31.13
CA ILE A 8 -40.32 21.92 30.45
C ILE A 8 -39.45 20.65 30.38
N PHE A 9 -39.41 19.85 31.45
CA PHE A 9 -38.67 18.59 31.45
C PHE A 9 -39.24 17.56 30.47
N VAL A 10 -40.56 17.45 30.37
CA VAL A 10 -41.22 16.55 29.41
C VAL A 10 -40.97 17.01 27.97
N PHE A 11 -40.99 18.31 27.69
CA PHE A 11 -40.74 18.84 26.34
C PHE A 11 -39.28 18.63 25.89
N ILE A 12 -38.30 18.76 26.79
CA ILE A 12 -36.89 18.49 26.50
C ILE A 12 -36.66 16.98 26.28
N PHE A 13 -37.34 16.11 27.03
CA PHE A 13 -37.22 14.66 26.87
C PHE A 13 -37.84 14.15 25.55
N VAL A 14 -38.91 14.78 25.07
CA VAL A 14 -39.55 14.46 23.78
C VAL A 14 -38.77 15.02 22.58
N LEU A 15 -38.11 16.18 22.73
CA LEU A 15 -37.21 16.70 21.68
C LEU A 15 -35.86 15.96 21.63
N GLY A 16 -35.41 15.37 22.74
CA GLY A 16 -34.17 14.59 22.81
C GLY A 16 -34.26 13.17 22.23
N SER A 17 -35.46 12.60 22.09
CA SER A 17 -35.65 11.24 21.57
C SER A 17 -35.84 11.15 20.05
N SER A 18 -36.10 12.28 19.36
CA SER A 18 -36.31 12.31 17.90
C SER A 18 -35.04 12.43 17.05
N VAL A 19 -33.85 12.40 17.67
CA VAL A 19 -32.56 12.39 16.95
C VAL A 19 -31.78 11.09 17.22
N MET A 20 -32.47 9.95 17.30
CA MET A 20 -31.87 8.74 16.75
C MET A 20 -32.06 8.78 15.24
N GLY A 21 -31.42 9.77 14.59
CA GLY A 21 -31.14 9.66 13.16
C GLY A 21 -30.42 8.33 13.03
N ALA A 22 -30.99 7.40 12.26
CA ALA A 22 -30.35 6.14 11.95
C ALA A 22 -28.91 6.48 11.57
N PHE A 23 -27.96 6.16 12.45
CA PHE A 23 -26.56 6.27 12.10
C PHE A 23 -26.47 5.37 10.88
N PRO A 24 -26.14 5.89 9.68
CA PRO A 24 -25.83 5.01 8.57
C PRO A 24 -24.63 4.23 9.08
N LEU A 25 -24.87 2.99 9.50
CA LEU A 25 -23.81 2.02 9.58
C LEU A 25 -23.25 2.03 8.15
N PRO A 26 -21.95 2.29 7.95
CA PRO A 26 -21.38 2.09 6.64
C PRO A 26 -21.70 0.65 6.26
N THR A 27 -22.66 0.46 5.36
CA THR A 27 -23.09 -0.84 4.86
C THR A 27 -22.12 -1.31 3.80
N ASP A 28 -20.85 -0.92 3.92
CA ASP A 28 -19.84 -1.20 2.94
C ASP A 28 -19.62 -2.72 2.96
N GLU A 29 -20.05 -3.36 1.89
CA GLU A 29 -19.87 -4.78 1.67
C GLU A 29 -18.38 -4.99 1.40
N PRO A 30 -17.74 -6.03 1.97
CA PRO A 30 -16.33 -6.29 1.73
C PRO A 30 -16.12 -7.02 0.40
N CYS A 31 -15.09 -6.66 -0.36
CA CYS A 31 -14.59 -7.44 -1.49
C CYS A 31 -13.06 -7.57 -1.36
N ARG A 32 -12.51 -8.73 -1.72
CA ARG A 32 -11.09 -9.04 -1.59
C ARG A 32 -10.43 -9.09 -2.98
N TRP A 33 -9.28 -8.45 -3.12
CA TRP A 33 -8.39 -8.59 -4.27
C TRP A 33 -7.08 -9.25 -3.85
N ASP A 34 -6.67 -10.25 -4.61
CA ASP A 34 -5.38 -10.91 -4.51
C ASP A 34 -4.65 -10.83 -5.85
N GLY A 35 -3.33 -10.68 -5.84
CA GLY A 35 -2.56 -10.69 -7.08
C GLY A 35 -1.09 -10.35 -6.88
N SER A 36 -0.41 -10.12 -8.00
CA SER A 36 0.98 -9.70 -8.04
C SER A 36 1.15 -8.28 -8.53
N VAL A 37 2.29 -7.66 -8.23
CA VAL A 37 2.65 -6.33 -8.73
C VAL A 37 3.88 -6.43 -9.61
N THR A 38 3.79 -5.86 -10.81
CA THR A 38 4.90 -5.78 -11.77
C THR A 38 5.19 -4.35 -12.18
N LEU A 39 6.48 -4.05 -12.37
CA LEU A 39 6.99 -2.80 -12.92
C LEU A 39 7.77 -3.10 -14.20
N ASP A 40 7.34 -2.56 -15.33
CA ASP A 40 7.89 -2.86 -16.66
C ASP A 40 8.00 -4.38 -16.93
N GLY A 41 6.99 -5.15 -16.51
CA GLY A 41 6.95 -6.60 -16.65
C GLY A 41 7.86 -7.39 -15.68
N SER A 42 8.59 -6.72 -14.79
CA SER A 42 9.41 -7.36 -13.75
C SER A 42 8.69 -7.34 -12.39
N PRO A 43 8.82 -8.38 -11.55
CA PRO A 43 8.22 -8.37 -10.21
C PRO A 43 8.68 -7.18 -9.37
N ALA A 44 7.73 -6.48 -8.74
CA ALA A 44 7.98 -5.28 -7.95
C ALA A 44 7.92 -5.58 -6.44
N THR A 45 8.91 -5.09 -5.68
CA THR A 45 8.97 -5.24 -4.22
C THR A 45 9.12 -3.87 -3.56
N SER A 46 8.72 -3.75 -2.29
CA SER A 46 8.81 -2.50 -1.51
C SER A 46 8.05 -1.31 -2.13
N VAL A 47 7.02 -1.60 -2.92
CA VAL A 47 6.08 -0.61 -3.48
C VAL A 47 4.79 -0.58 -2.67
N THR A 48 4.05 0.53 -2.73
CA THR A 48 2.73 0.63 -2.11
C THR A 48 1.64 0.48 -3.17
N VAL A 49 0.65 -0.37 -2.91
CA VAL A 49 -0.60 -0.46 -3.66
C VAL A 49 -1.67 0.28 -2.86
N GLU A 50 -2.38 1.18 -3.50
CA GLU A 50 -3.45 1.98 -2.92
C GLU A 50 -4.76 1.63 -3.62
N GLY A 51 -5.76 1.20 -2.85
CA GLY A 51 -7.10 0.91 -3.34
C GLY A 51 -8.05 2.08 -3.08
N TYR A 52 -8.71 2.53 -4.14
CA TYR A 52 -9.72 3.58 -4.11
C TYR A 52 -11.06 3.00 -4.55
N VAL A 53 -12.14 3.43 -3.90
CA VAL A 53 -13.52 3.14 -4.31
C VAL A 53 -14.21 4.47 -4.55
N ASN A 54 -14.75 4.68 -5.76
CA ASN A 54 -15.36 5.95 -6.18
C ASN A 54 -14.46 7.17 -5.92
N ASN A 55 -13.17 7.05 -6.24
CA ASN A 55 -12.11 8.05 -6.00
C ASN A 55 -11.78 8.35 -4.53
N VAL A 56 -12.31 7.61 -3.56
CA VAL A 56 -11.95 7.73 -2.14
C VAL A 56 -10.95 6.64 -1.78
N GLN A 57 -9.78 7.03 -1.27
CA GLN A 57 -8.78 6.06 -0.80
C GLN A 57 -9.32 5.31 0.42
N GLN A 58 -9.41 4.00 0.30
CA GLN A 58 -9.91 3.12 1.36
C GLN A 58 -8.75 2.45 2.10
N LYS A 59 -7.75 1.96 1.35
CA LYS A 59 -6.68 1.15 1.92
C LYS A 59 -5.36 1.31 1.16
N THR A 60 -4.27 1.14 1.89
CA THR A 60 -2.91 1.07 1.35
C THR A 60 -2.25 -0.21 1.83
N TYR A 61 -1.50 -0.87 0.95
CA TYR A 61 -0.77 -2.10 1.21
C TYR A 61 0.67 -1.98 0.72
N THR A 62 1.65 -2.34 1.54
CA THR A 62 3.06 -2.37 1.13
C THR A 62 3.45 -3.77 0.69
N VAL A 63 3.89 -3.90 -0.55
CA VAL A 63 4.26 -5.17 -1.19
C VAL A 63 5.58 -5.68 -0.62
N GLY A 64 5.58 -6.93 -0.18
CA GLY A 64 6.76 -7.63 0.34
C GLY A 64 7.72 -8.11 -0.74
N SER A 65 8.66 -8.98 -0.36
CA SER A 65 9.69 -9.54 -1.26
C SER A 65 9.16 -10.54 -2.29
N ASN A 66 7.95 -11.07 -2.10
CA ASN A 66 7.30 -12.01 -3.02
C ASN A 66 6.51 -11.32 -4.14
N SER A 67 6.46 -9.98 -4.16
CA SER A 67 5.71 -9.19 -5.15
C SER A 67 4.20 -9.47 -5.15
N LEU A 68 3.66 -10.05 -4.07
CA LEU A 68 2.22 -10.34 -3.93
C LEU A 68 1.55 -9.31 -3.03
N TYR A 69 0.26 -9.08 -3.28
CA TYR A 69 -0.58 -8.26 -2.43
C TYR A 69 -1.94 -8.93 -2.18
N THR A 70 -2.52 -8.59 -1.03
CA THR A 70 -3.89 -8.94 -0.66
C THR A 70 -4.54 -7.70 -0.07
N MET A 71 -5.66 -7.28 -0.64
CA MET A 71 -6.40 -6.10 -0.22
C MET A 71 -7.87 -6.42 -0.03
N THR A 72 -8.50 -5.81 0.96
CA THR A 72 -9.96 -5.90 1.16
C THR A 72 -10.48 -4.49 1.24
N LEU A 73 -11.41 -4.15 0.35
CA LEU A 73 -12.03 -2.84 0.26
C LEU A 73 -13.51 -2.96 0.64
N GLY A 74 -14.08 -1.88 1.16
CA GLY A 74 -15.51 -1.75 1.40
C GLY A 74 -16.16 -0.91 0.30
N GLY A 75 -17.30 -1.35 -0.20
CA GLY A 75 -18.05 -0.66 -1.26
C GLY A 75 -19.44 -1.26 -1.48
N SER A 76 -20.08 -0.88 -2.58
CA SER A 76 -21.31 -1.47 -3.10
C SER A 76 -21.06 -2.08 -4.47
N THR A 77 -21.85 -3.08 -4.85
CA THR A 77 -21.81 -3.64 -6.22
C THR A 77 -21.90 -2.53 -7.27
N ASP A 78 -21.09 -2.65 -8.33
CA ASP A 78 -20.94 -1.69 -9.43
C ASP A 78 -20.15 -0.41 -9.10
N ASP A 79 -19.59 -0.26 -7.89
CA ASP A 79 -18.69 0.86 -7.58
C ASP A 79 -17.38 0.78 -8.40
N ASP A 80 -16.84 1.94 -8.79
CA ASP A 80 -15.56 2.02 -9.50
C ASP A 80 -14.39 1.81 -8.54
N VAL A 81 -13.60 0.77 -8.77
CA VAL A 81 -12.38 0.48 -8.00
C VAL A 81 -11.16 0.86 -8.81
N THR A 82 -10.28 1.66 -8.22
CA THR A 82 -9.00 2.05 -8.84
C THR A 82 -7.84 1.61 -7.96
N PHE A 83 -6.89 0.90 -8.56
CA PHE A 83 -5.63 0.54 -7.94
C PHE A 83 -4.52 1.46 -8.44
N LYS A 84 -3.79 2.07 -7.49
CA LYS A 84 -2.59 2.84 -7.79
C LYS A 84 -1.37 2.18 -7.20
N VAL A 85 -0.25 2.19 -7.92
CA VAL A 85 1.04 1.77 -7.38
C VAL A 85 1.92 3.00 -7.23
N CYS A 86 2.34 3.30 -6.01
CA CYS A 86 3.07 4.51 -5.68
C CYS A 86 2.47 5.80 -6.29
N GLY A 87 1.15 5.97 -6.16
CA GLY A 87 0.43 7.14 -6.67
C GLY A 87 0.14 7.15 -8.17
N VAL A 88 0.70 6.21 -8.94
CA VAL A 88 0.43 6.05 -10.38
C VAL A 88 -0.75 5.10 -10.56
N THR A 89 -1.79 5.52 -11.31
CA THR A 89 -2.91 4.64 -11.65
C THR A 89 -2.42 3.45 -12.47
N ALA A 90 -2.72 2.26 -11.98
CA ALA A 90 -2.27 1.01 -12.57
C ALA A 90 -3.42 0.28 -13.26
N GLU A 91 -4.47 -0.06 -12.50
CA GLU A 91 -5.60 -0.83 -12.98
C GLU A 91 -6.92 -0.30 -12.40
N THR A 92 -8.02 -0.59 -13.10
CA THR A 92 -9.39 -0.33 -12.64
C THR A 92 -10.22 -1.60 -12.73
N ASP A 93 -11.09 -1.83 -11.76
CA ASP A 93 -12.02 -2.95 -11.72
C ASP A 93 -13.38 -2.45 -11.21
N THR A 94 -14.40 -3.30 -11.29
CA THR A 94 -15.72 -3.04 -10.74
C THR A 94 -15.88 -3.80 -9.43
N PHE A 95 -16.47 -3.15 -8.43
CA PHE A 95 -16.71 -3.75 -7.14
C PHE A 95 -17.81 -4.81 -7.22
N GLU A 96 -17.53 -6.02 -6.72
CA GLU A 96 -18.51 -7.10 -6.58
C GLU A 96 -18.55 -7.54 -5.11
N ALA A 97 -19.69 -7.32 -4.46
CA ALA A 97 -19.84 -7.54 -3.03
C ALA A 97 -19.58 -9.00 -2.59
N TYR A 98 -18.82 -9.16 -1.51
CA TYR A 98 -18.47 -10.45 -0.91
C TYR A 98 -17.64 -11.38 -1.81
N ASP A 99 -17.14 -10.90 -2.96
CA ASP A 99 -16.35 -11.70 -3.88
C ASP A 99 -14.84 -11.68 -3.55
N THR A 100 -14.11 -12.63 -4.14
CA THR A 100 -12.64 -12.65 -4.17
C THR A 100 -12.16 -12.59 -5.62
N ARG A 101 -11.49 -11.49 -5.95
CA ARG A 101 -10.99 -11.16 -7.28
C ARG A 101 -9.49 -11.43 -7.38
N MET A 102 -9.07 -11.97 -8.51
CA MET A 102 -7.66 -12.06 -8.89
C MET A 102 -7.33 -10.91 -9.82
N LEU A 103 -6.43 -10.01 -9.41
CA LEU A 103 -6.02 -8.87 -10.21
C LEU A 103 -4.51 -8.69 -10.12
N ASP A 104 -3.81 -8.98 -11.21
CA ASP A 104 -2.40 -8.63 -11.34
C ASP A 104 -2.27 -7.18 -11.76
N VAL A 105 -1.49 -6.41 -11.00
CA VAL A 105 -1.33 -4.97 -11.21
C VAL A 105 0.00 -4.72 -11.92
N SER A 106 -0.05 -4.11 -13.10
CA SER A 106 1.14 -3.74 -13.85
C SER A 106 1.26 -2.23 -14.00
N VAL A 107 2.46 -1.70 -13.77
CA VAL A 107 2.77 -0.29 -13.99
C VAL A 107 3.99 -0.17 -14.90
N THR A 108 3.87 0.64 -15.93
CA THR A 108 5.03 1.08 -16.71
C THR A 108 5.70 2.24 -15.97
N LYS A 109 7.03 2.29 -15.97
CA LYS A 109 7.74 3.44 -15.41
C LYS A 109 7.35 4.73 -16.12
N GLN A 110 7.23 5.78 -15.31
CA GLN A 110 6.71 7.07 -15.73
C GLN A 110 7.85 8.03 -16.09
N ALA A 111 7.58 8.85 -17.10
CA ALA A 111 8.46 9.94 -17.50
C ALA A 111 8.50 11.05 -16.43
N ASP A 112 9.47 11.96 -16.56
CA ASP A 112 9.57 13.12 -15.68
C ASP A 112 8.33 14.01 -15.78
N GLY A 113 7.93 14.59 -14.65
CA GLY A 113 6.75 15.44 -14.46
C GLY A 113 5.48 14.69 -14.05
N VAL A 114 5.45 13.35 -14.10
CA VAL A 114 4.29 12.55 -13.66
C VAL A 114 4.24 12.45 -12.15
N ALA A 115 3.05 12.52 -11.56
CA ALA A 115 2.88 12.37 -10.11
C ALA A 115 3.33 10.99 -9.61
N CYS A 116 4.05 10.96 -8.50
CA CYS A 116 4.55 9.74 -7.86
C CYS A 116 4.59 9.90 -6.33
N SER A 117 4.52 8.78 -5.61
CA SER A 117 4.80 8.74 -4.17
C SER A 117 6.06 7.94 -3.83
N CYS A 118 6.66 7.24 -4.80
CA CYS A 118 7.91 6.52 -4.62
C CYS A 118 8.79 6.60 -5.87
N ALA A 119 10.10 6.42 -5.71
CA ALA A 119 11.07 6.63 -6.78
C ALA A 119 11.12 5.50 -7.83
N VAL A 120 10.72 4.27 -7.47
CA VAL A 120 10.85 3.10 -8.34
C VAL A 120 9.89 3.11 -9.54
N VAL A 121 8.79 3.88 -9.45
CA VAL A 121 7.87 4.09 -10.58
C VAL A 121 8.37 5.13 -11.58
N CYS A 122 9.44 5.86 -11.28
CA CYS A 122 9.99 6.87 -12.18
C CYS A 122 11.10 6.28 -13.05
N SER A 123 11.09 6.57 -14.36
CA SER A 123 12.15 6.13 -15.28
C SER A 123 13.52 6.67 -14.90
N SER A 124 13.57 7.86 -14.29
CA SER A 124 14.77 8.49 -13.73
C SER A 124 15.29 7.83 -12.45
N GLY A 125 14.46 7.03 -11.78
CA GLY A 125 14.74 6.46 -10.47
C GLY A 125 14.63 7.46 -9.31
N THR A 126 14.04 8.65 -9.55
CA THR A 126 13.86 9.70 -8.53
C THR A 126 12.44 10.26 -8.55
N CYS A 127 11.81 10.28 -7.36
CA CYS A 127 10.54 10.95 -7.11
C CYS A 127 10.81 12.13 -6.17
N THR A 128 10.65 13.36 -6.66
CA THR A 128 10.96 14.60 -5.94
C THR A 128 9.73 15.48 -5.89
N ASP A 129 9.37 15.94 -4.69
CA ASP A 129 8.18 16.77 -4.44
C ASP A 129 6.88 16.18 -5.01
N GLY A 130 6.75 14.85 -4.97
CA GLY A 130 5.56 14.14 -5.46
C GLY A 130 5.48 13.99 -6.98
N SER A 131 6.57 14.26 -7.70
CA SER A 131 6.65 14.10 -9.15
C SER A 131 7.95 13.40 -9.57
N CYS A 132 7.89 12.60 -10.64
CA CYS A 132 9.06 11.99 -11.22
C CYS A 132 9.96 13.11 -11.73
N GLY A 133 11.19 13.18 -11.23
CA GLY A 133 12.12 14.24 -11.55
C GLY A 133 13.41 13.69 -12.07
N THR A 134 14.18 14.52 -12.77
CA THR A 134 15.59 14.23 -13.02
C THR A 134 16.34 14.26 -11.68
N PRO A 135 17.34 13.39 -11.46
CA PRO A 135 18.23 13.52 -10.32
C PRO A 135 18.76 14.95 -10.27
N ALA A 136 18.74 15.58 -9.09
CA ALA A 136 19.37 16.88 -8.93
C ALA A 136 20.81 16.77 -9.48
N PRO A 137 21.27 17.70 -10.34
CA PRO A 137 22.63 17.65 -10.83
C PRO A 137 23.56 17.58 -9.63
N ASP A 138 24.51 16.62 -9.66
CA ASP A 138 25.48 16.45 -8.58
C ASP A 138 26.02 17.83 -8.19
N PRO A 139 26.08 18.15 -6.88
CA PRO A 139 26.57 19.46 -6.45
C PRO A 139 27.91 19.70 -7.14
N ALA A 140 27.97 20.78 -7.94
CA ALA A 140 29.20 21.15 -8.64
C ALA A 140 30.33 21.07 -7.61
N PRO A 141 31.43 20.35 -7.90
CA PRO A 141 32.48 20.08 -6.93
C PRO A 141 32.83 21.41 -6.30
N THR A 142 32.50 21.57 -5.01
CA THR A 142 32.70 22.83 -4.28
C THR A 142 34.15 23.18 -4.51
N GLY A 143 34.38 24.21 -5.33
CA GLY A 143 35.72 24.61 -5.72
C GLY A 143 36.47 24.83 -4.43
N GLY A 144 37.36 23.89 -4.11
CA GLY A 144 38.18 23.98 -2.91
C GLY A 144 38.85 25.33 -2.99
N THR A 145 38.50 26.22 -2.07
CA THR A 145 39.23 27.45 -1.84
C THR A 145 40.69 27.04 -1.71
N GLY A 146 41.49 27.41 -2.72
CA GLY A 146 42.89 27.09 -2.79
C GLY A 146 43.59 27.58 -1.53
N GLY A 147 43.87 26.65 -0.63
CA GLY A 147 44.88 26.82 0.39
C GLY A 147 46.23 26.77 -0.33
N GLY A 148 46.86 27.94 -0.49
CA GLY A 148 48.22 28.04 -0.97
C GLY A 148 49.17 27.26 -0.05
N GLY A 149 49.72 26.18 -0.57
CA GLY A 149 50.78 25.40 0.05
C GLY A 149 51.91 25.22 -0.96
N ASN A 150 52.92 26.09 -0.87
CA ASN A 150 54.19 25.90 -1.55
C ASN A 150 54.87 24.61 -1.05
N GLY A 151 55.37 23.78 -1.98
CA GLY A 151 56.49 22.90 -1.68
C GLY A 151 56.49 21.53 -2.36
N GLY A 152 57.38 21.39 -3.35
CA GLY A 152 58.27 20.22 -3.39
C GLY A 152 57.88 19.03 -4.28
N GLY A 153 58.21 19.14 -5.57
CA GLY A 153 59.14 18.25 -6.27
C GLY A 153 58.97 16.71 -6.23
N GLY A 154 58.78 16.14 -7.42
CA GLY A 154 59.07 14.75 -7.78
C GLY A 154 57.80 13.96 -8.12
N GLY A 155 57.62 13.31 -9.27
CA GLY A 155 58.50 12.97 -10.38
C GLY A 155 58.00 11.65 -10.96
N GLY A 156 57.53 11.65 -12.22
CA GLY A 156 57.16 10.44 -13.00
C GLY A 156 55.87 9.73 -12.54
N SER A 157 55.05 9.10 -13.39
CA SER A 157 55.19 8.73 -14.79
C SER A 157 53.80 8.57 -15.43
N SER A 158 53.80 8.78 -16.74
CA SER A 158 52.72 8.72 -17.73
C SER A 158 51.95 7.39 -17.84
N SER A 159 50.65 7.49 -18.11
CA SER A 159 49.91 6.89 -19.25
C SER A 159 48.41 7.19 -19.04
N GLY A 160 47.68 7.93 -19.87
CA GLY A 160 47.83 8.24 -21.28
C GLY A 160 46.86 7.42 -22.10
N PHE A 161 45.55 7.69 -22.02
CA PHE A 161 44.58 7.36 -23.07
C PHE A 161 43.45 8.38 -23.12
N ILE A 162 43.53 9.29 -24.08
CA ILE A 162 42.38 9.94 -24.70
C ILE A 162 42.11 9.15 -25.97
N ASN A 163 40.92 8.59 -26.12
CA ASN A 163 40.42 8.21 -27.44
C ASN A 163 39.00 8.74 -27.61
N SER A 164 38.87 9.74 -28.47
CA SER A 164 37.63 10.17 -29.07
C SER A 164 37.61 9.63 -30.48
N THR A 165 36.67 8.77 -30.81
CA THR A 165 36.30 8.50 -32.21
C THR A 165 34.79 8.30 -32.32
N ALA A 166 34.21 9.01 -33.28
CA ALA A 166 32.83 8.94 -33.68
C ALA A 166 32.58 7.75 -34.63
N ALA A 167 31.31 7.33 -34.66
CA ALA A 167 30.60 6.59 -35.70
C ALA A 167 31.08 5.17 -36.09
N GLY A 168 30.14 4.21 -35.99
CA GLY A 168 30.30 2.89 -36.61
C GLY A 168 29.27 1.87 -36.14
N THR A 169 28.19 1.73 -36.90
CA THR A 169 27.30 0.55 -36.94
C THR A 169 28.07 -0.73 -37.22
N SER A 170 27.84 -1.82 -36.47
CA SER A 170 27.62 -3.17 -37.03
C SER A 170 27.34 -4.21 -35.95
N SER A 171 26.43 -5.11 -36.32
CA SER A 171 26.07 -6.42 -35.77
C SER A 171 27.23 -7.28 -35.26
N GLY A 172 26.98 -8.06 -34.21
CA GLY A 172 27.88 -9.14 -33.81
C GLY A 172 27.51 -9.85 -32.52
N THR A 173 26.89 -11.01 -32.69
CA THR A 173 26.62 -12.11 -31.75
C THR A 173 27.76 -12.47 -30.79
N GLY A 174 27.42 -12.87 -29.57
CA GLY A 174 28.26 -13.63 -28.62
C GLY A 174 28.74 -12.78 -27.44
N GLY A 175 28.69 -13.20 -26.19
CA GLY A 175 28.27 -14.44 -25.56
C GLY A 175 28.58 -14.24 -24.07
N THR A 176 27.57 -14.31 -23.21
CA THR A 176 27.74 -14.07 -21.78
C THR A 176 28.25 -15.34 -21.11
N THR A 177 29.42 -15.23 -20.50
CA THR A 177 30.07 -16.25 -19.67
C THR A 177 29.21 -16.52 -18.44
N GLY A 178 28.39 -17.58 -18.50
CA GLY A 178 27.70 -18.13 -17.36
C GLY A 178 28.63 -19.00 -16.53
N THR A 179 28.75 -18.69 -15.25
CA THR A 179 29.45 -19.51 -14.25
C THR A 179 28.60 -20.77 -13.99
N THR A 180 28.93 -21.88 -14.63
CA THR A 180 28.32 -23.18 -14.36
C THR A 180 29.01 -23.86 -13.19
N ASN A 181 28.24 -24.15 -12.14
CA ASN A 181 28.59 -25.09 -11.09
C ASN A 181 28.77 -26.50 -11.69
N THR A 182 30.00 -26.95 -11.85
CA THR A 182 30.31 -28.36 -12.15
C THR A 182 30.20 -29.20 -10.88
N GLY A 183 28.99 -29.65 -10.56
CA GLY A 183 28.78 -30.82 -9.72
C GLY A 183 29.10 -32.08 -10.54
N THR A 184 30.08 -32.86 -10.11
CA THR A 184 30.45 -34.15 -10.70
C THR A 184 29.29 -35.15 -10.60
N PRO A 185 28.78 -35.72 -11.70
CA PRO A 185 27.79 -36.78 -11.63
C PRO A 185 28.44 -38.07 -11.11
N ARG A 186 27.90 -38.65 -10.04
CA ARG A 186 28.20 -40.03 -9.67
C ARG A 186 27.57 -40.96 -10.70
N VAL A 187 28.41 -41.65 -11.46
CA VAL A 187 28.01 -42.69 -12.40
C VAL A 187 27.70 -43.98 -11.63
N ASN A 188 26.54 -44.57 -11.87
CA ASN A 188 26.20 -45.92 -11.43
C ASN A 188 26.92 -46.93 -12.35
N PRO A 189 27.67 -47.93 -11.85
CA PRO A 189 28.48 -48.83 -12.68
C PRO A 189 27.72 -49.76 -13.64
N ASN A 190 26.38 -49.71 -13.71
CA ASN A 190 25.58 -50.63 -14.54
C ASN A 190 24.86 -50.00 -15.75
N GLY A 191 25.38 -48.91 -16.32
CA GLY A 191 25.19 -48.57 -17.75
C GLY A 191 23.76 -48.41 -18.32
N ALA A 192 22.77 -48.00 -17.51
CA ALA A 192 21.41 -47.70 -18.01
C ALA A 192 21.07 -46.20 -17.84
N PRO A 193 20.47 -45.54 -18.85
CA PRO A 193 20.06 -44.14 -18.75
C PRO A 193 18.86 -43.98 -17.81
N ILE A 194 18.95 -43.03 -16.87
CA ILE A 194 17.83 -42.64 -16.00
C ILE A 194 17.05 -41.53 -16.72
N ILE A 195 15.94 -41.89 -17.36
CA ILE A 195 14.90 -40.94 -17.78
C ILE A 195 14.04 -40.68 -16.54
N ARG A 196 14.03 -39.43 -16.04
CA ARG A 196 13.04 -38.99 -15.05
C ARG A 196 11.81 -38.51 -15.80
N ASP A 197 10.86 -39.42 -16.04
CA ASP A 197 9.49 -39.05 -16.35
C ASP A 197 8.83 -38.51 -15.08
N VAL A 198 8.49 -37.22 -15.10
CA VAL A 198 7.69 -36.55 -14.05
C VAL A 198 6.27 -36.43 -14.59
N PHE A 199 5.54 -37.55 -14.56
CA PHE A 199 4.09 -37.57 -14.56
C PHE A 199 3.64 -38.78 -13.75
N ASN A 200 3.18 -38.54 -12.51
CA ASN A 200 2.30 -39.46 -11.80
C ASN A 200 1.09 -38.67 -11.33
N ALA A 201 0.03 -38.75 -12.14
CA ALA A 201 -1.33 -38.55 -11.71
C ALA A 201 -1.85 -39.88 -11.13
N GLU A 202 -2.87 -39.77 -10.26
CA GLU A 202 -3.71 -40.84 -9.70
C GLU A 202 -3.07 -41.65 -8.55
N ASP A 203 -3.52 -41.36 -7.32
CA ASP A 203 -4.43 -42.24 -6.58
C ASP A 203 -4.60 -41.76 -5.12
N GLN A 204 -5.78 -42.06 -4.55
CA GLN A 204 -6.22 -41.96 -3.14
C GLN A 204 -7.00 -40.68 -2.75
N GLY A 205 -8.34 -40.79 -2.84
CA GLY A 205 -9.33 -39.84 -2.33
C GLY A 205 -9.57 -39.90 -0.80
N PRO A 206 -10.83 -39.92 -0.34
CA PRO A 206 -11.53 -38.74 0.15
C PRO A 206 -11.61 -38.70 1.68
N LEU A 207 -11.48 -37.52 2.29
CA LEU A 207 -11.72 -37.32 3.73
C LEU A 207 -12.15 -35.87 4.00
N PHE A 208 -13.42 -35.56 3.71
CA PHE A 208 -14.11 -34.48 4.40
C PHE A 208 -15.30 -35.08 5.14
N SER A 209 -15.08 -35.32 6.44
CA SER A 209 -16.12 -35.64 7.40
C SER A 209 -16.82 -34.34 7.78
N GLU A 210 -18.15 -34.37 7.69
CA GLU A 210 -19.02 -33.36 8.27
C GLU A 210 -18.85 -33.33 9.81
N GLY A 211 -18.88 -32.12 10.36
CA GLY A 211 -19.33 -31.83 11.72
C GLY A 211 -18.30 -31.93 12.85
N GLN A 212 -17.79 -30.78 13.32
CA GLN A 212 -17.66 -30.57 14.77
C GLN A 212 -17.68 -29.10 15.16
N ALA A 213 -18.73 -28.74 15.91
CA ALA A 213 -18.86 -27.50 16.65
C ALA A 213 -17.94 -27.50 17.89
N GLY A 214 -17.51 -26.30 18.30
CA GLY A 214 -17.07 -26.02 19.66
C GLY A 214 -15.56 -26.07 19.89
N GLY A 215 -14.92 -24.89 19.83
CA GLY A 215 -13.54 -24.70 20.25
C GLY A 215 -13.26 -23.24 20.58
N THR A 216 -13.59 -22.80 21.79
CA THR A 216 -13.10 -21.56 22.38
C THR A 216 -11.61 -21.70 22.66
N THR A 217 -10.76 -20.99 21.94
CA THR A 217 -9.35 -20.80 22.32
C THR A 217 -9.26 -19.60 23.26
N THR A 218 -9.14 -19.90 24.54
CA THR A 218 -8.75 -18.97 25.60
C THR A 218 -7.25 -18.71 25.45
N ASP A 219 -6.86 -17.60 24.82
CA ASP A 219 -5.49 -17.10 24.93
C ASP A 219 -5.39 -16.22 26.18
N SER A 220 -4.51 -16.65 27.09
CA SER A 220 -4.36 -16.11 28.43
C SER A 220 -3.09 -15.26 28.49
N THR A 221 -3.15 -14.04 27.96
CA THR A 221 -2.25 -12.95 28.36
C THR A 221 -3.05 -11.65 28.48
N GLY A 222 -3.77 -11.53 29.60
CA GLY A 222 -4.57 -10.37 29.93
C GLY A 222 -3.72 -9.12 30.15
N THR A 223 -3.78 -8.21 29.19
CA THR A 223 -3.87 -6.77 29.49
C THR A 223 -5.27 -6.32 29.10
N PRO A 224 -6.06 -5.72 30.01
CA PRO A 224 -7.40 -5.28 29.68
C PRO A 224 -7.31 -4.21 28.58
N LEU A 225 -8.06 -4.42 27.49
CA LEU A 225 -8.31 -3.40 26.48
C LEU A 225 -8.93 -2.19 27.20
N THR A 226 -8.09 -1.21 27.52
CA THR A 226 -8.54 0.06 28.06
C THR A 226 -9.30 0.80 26.96
N GLY A 227 -10.40 1.47 27.32
CA GLY A 227 -11.30 2.15 26.38
C GLY A 227 -10.64 3.17 25.44
N ALA A 228 -9.36 3.51 25.65
CA ALA A 228 -8.57 4.36 24.76
C ALA A 228 -8.29 3.72 23.39
N ALA A 229 -8.18 2.39 23.28
CA ALA A 229 -7.93 1.72 22.01
C ALA A 229 -9.17 1.74 21.08
N VAL A 230 -10.36 1.67 21.67
CA VAL A 230 -11.64 1.80 20.93
C VAL A 230 -11.86 3.24 20.47
N VAL A 231 -11.44 4.23 21.27
CA VAL A 231 -11.50 5.64 20.88
C VAL A 231 -10.60 5.92 19.68
N ASN A 232 -9.42 5.30 19.60
CA ASN A 232 -8.46 5.59 18.52
C ASN A 232 -8.87 5.00 17.15
N PHE A 233 -9.68 3.93 17.13
CA PHE A 233 -10.25 3.39 15.89
C PHE A 233 -11.42 4.24 15.37
N ILE A 234 -12.04 5.05 16.24
CA ILE A 234 -13.16 5.94 15.90
C ILE A 234 -12.66 7.28 15.31
N THR A 235 -11.43 7.71 15.62
CA THR A 235 -10.88 9.03 15.26
C THR A 235 -10.33 9.17 13.83
N GLN A 236 -10.18 8.09 13.07
CA GLN A 236 -9.50 8.14 11.76
C GLN A 236 -10.40 8.47 10.57
N ASN A 237 -11.70 8.68 10.75
CA ASN A 237 -12.58 9.10 9.66
C ASN A 237 -12.88 10.61 9.75
N PRO A 238 -12.33 11.46 8.86
CA PRO A 238 -12.47 12.93 8.93
C PRO A 238 -13.93 13.41 8.86
N VAL A 239 -14.83 12.62 8.25
CA VAL A 239 -16.26 12.93 8.18
C VAL A 239 -16.95 12.82 9.55
N ARG A 240 -16.44 11.94 10.43
CA ARG A 240 -17.00 11.70 11.76
C ARG A 240 -16.66 12.82 12.76
N ASN A 241 -15.47 13.40 12.65
CA ASN A 241 -15.02 14.48 13.53
C ASN A 241 -15.85 15.76 13.33
N GLY A 242 -16.31 16.04 12.11
CA GLY A 242 -17.17 17.19 11.82
C GLY A 242 -18.54 17.10 12.51
N PHE A 243 -19.15 15.92 12.53
CA PHE A 243 -20.49 15.74 13.10
C PHE A 243 -20.50 15.79 14.63
N VAL A 244 -19.47 15.22 15.28
CA VAL A 244 -19.31 15.30 16.74
C VAL A 244 -19.06 16.75 17.19
N ALA A 245 -18.23 17.50 16.44
CA ALA A 245 -17.98 18.91 16.74
C ALA A 245 -19.26 19.76 16.64
N LEU A 246 -20.12 19.49 15.66
CA LEU A 246 -21.40 20.20 15.47
C LEU A 246 -22.37 19.95 16.63
N LEU A 247 -22.48 18.69 17.10
CA LEU A 247 -23.34 18.32 18.23
C LEU A 247 -22.88 18.96 19.55
N VAL A 248 -21.56 19.01 19.80
CA VAL A 248 -21.00 19.67 20.99
C VAL A 248 -21.27 21.18 20.95
N LEU A 249 -21.10 21.83 19.79
CA LEU A 249 -21.42 23.24 19.60
C LEU A 249 -22.91 23.54 19.84
N ALA A 250 -23.81 22.72 19.30
CA ALA A 250 -25.25 22.87 19.53
C ALA A 250 -25.63 22.72 21.01
N GLY A 251 -25.00 21.77 21.71
CA GLY A 251 -25.18 21.59 23.16
C GLY A 251 -24.74 22.81 23.97
N ILE A 252 -23.57 23.38 23.67
CA ILE A 252 -23.03 24.56 24.38
C ILE A 252 -23.92 25.79 24.17
N VAL A 253 -24.39 26.03 22.94
CA VAL A 253 -25.29 27.15 22.63
C VAL A 253 -26.61 27.01 23.39
N GLY A 254 -27.17 25.80 23.48
CA GLY A 254 -28.36 25.52 24.27
C GLY A 254 -28.21 25.89 25.75
N VAL A 255 -27.09 25.50 26.37
CA VAL A 255 -26.81 25.82 27.78
C VAL A 255 -26.69 27.34 28.00
N ILE A 256 -26.03 28.06 27.10
CA ILE A 256 -25.86 29.52 27.20
C ILE A 256 -27.21 30.25 27.12
N VAL A 257 -28.10 29.83 26.22
CA VAL A 257 -29.43 30.44 26.06
C VAL A 257 -30.29 30.23 27.30
N VAL A 258 -30.24 29.03 27.89
CA VAL A 258 -30.98 28.73 29.14
C VAL A 258 -30.44 29.55 30.30
N ALA A 259 -29.12 29.65 30.45
CA ALA A 259 -28.50 30.42 31.53
C ALA A 259 -28.82 31.93 31.46
N ARG A 260 -28.98 32.49 30.25
CA ARG A 260 -29.37 33.90 30.07
C ARG A 260 -30.83 34.20 30.40
N ARG A 261 -31.72 33.21 30.33
CA ARG A 261 -33.15 33.39 30.65
C ARG A 261 -33.46 33.28 32.15
N GLN A 262 -32.53 32.80 32.96
CA GLN A 262 -32.69 32.68 34.42
C GLN A 262 -32.05 33.83 35.22
N LYS A 263 -31.42 34.79 34.53
CA LYS A 263 -31.04 36.09 35.11
C LYS A 263 -32.10 37.12 34.74
#